data_AF-A0A940KD66-F1
#
_entry.id   AF-A0A940KD66-F1
#
_cell.length_a   1.000
_cell.length_b   1.000
_cell.length_c   1.000
_cell.angle_alpha   90.00
_cell.angle_beta   90.00
_cell.angle_gamma   90.00
#
_symmetry.space_group_name_H-M   'P 1'
#
loop_
_entity.id
_entity.type
_entity.pdbx_description
1 polymer ?
#
loop_
_entity_poly.entity_id
_entity_poly.type
_entity_poly.pdbx_seq_one_letter_code
_entity_poly.pdbx_strand_id
1 'polypeptide(L)'
;RTLSDAENEQSVIDALWNLTWAGRVTNDTFAPIRTLLAGGSQAHKVTRRAPRARTYRGMSLTRTAPRPTSLGGRWSLLPAAETDPARRATVTAGLLLDRYGVVTRGAVQAEGVPGGFAQAYRVLAGFEEAGHCRRGYVIEKLGAAQFAASATVDRLRTFAGLADPPPRTAITLASTDPANPYGAALSWPGLEGVSHRPGRKAGGLV
;
A
#
# COMPACT_ATOMS: atom_id res chain seq x y z
N ARG A 1 9.20 -1.23 39.34
CA ARG A 1 9.19 -0.59 38.01
C ARG A 1 10.57 -0.01 37.79
N THR A 2 11.50 -0.83 37.33
CA THR A 2 12.84 -0.41 36.90
C THR A 2 12.65 0.46 35.67
N LEU A 3 13.05 1.73 35.76
CA LEU A 3 13.20 2.59 34.60
C LEU A 3 14.17 1.87 33.66
N SER A 4 13.79 1.71 32.40
CA SER A 4 14.71 1.21 31.36
C SER A 4 16.03 1.98 31.44
N ASP A 5 17.17 1.30 31.28
CA ASP A 5 18.52 1.89 31.19
C ASP A 5 18.69 2.75 29.90
N ALA A 6 17.76 3.66 29.65
CA ALA A 6 17.79 4.58 28.54
C ALA A 6 18.67 5.77 28.91
N GLU A 7 19.77 5.95 28.18
CA GLU A 7 20.76 6.99 28.43
C GLU A 7 20.19 8.41 28.23
N ASN A 8 19.24 8.60 27.31
CA ASN A 8 18.56 9.87 27.06
C ASN A 8 17.24 9.69 26.27
N GLU A 9 16.51 10.79 26.04
CA GLU A 9 15.26 10.77 25.25
C GLU A 9 15.49 10.27 23.81
N GLN A 10 16.63 10.61 23.20
CA GLN A 10 16.96 10.22 21.83
C GLN A 10 17.15 8.70 21.72
N SER A 11 17.77 8.04 22.70
CA SER A 11 17.94 6.59 22.69
C SER A 11 16.59 5.85 22.74
N VAL A 12 15.60 6.42 23.44
CA VAL A 12 14.22 5.88 23.44
C VAL A 12 13.57 6.08 22.08
N ILE A 13 13.78 7.24 21.45
CA ILE A 13 13.26 7.53 20.11
C ILE A 13 13.80 6.55 19.07
N ASP A 14 15.12 6.32 19.09
CA ASP A 14 15.78 5.42 18.16
C ASP A 14 15.34 3.97 18.40
N ALA A 15 15.18 3.56 19.66
CA ALA A 15 14.66 2.24 20.00
C ALA A 15 13.22 2.03 19.50
N LEU A 16 12.33 3.04 19.64
CA LEU A 16 10.96 2.96 19.12
C LEU A 16 10.93 2.86 17.60
N TRP A 17 11.77 3.61 16.89
CA TRP A 17 11.88 3.48 15.43
C TRP A 17 12.44 2.12 15.01
N ASN A 18 13.47 1.61 15.69
CA ASN A 18 14.01 0.27 15.44
C ASN A 18 12.96 -0.82 15.64
N LEU A 19 12.16 -0.73 16.72
CA LEU A 19 11.05 -1.65 16.97
C LEU A 19 9.93 -1.51 15.93
N THR A 20 9.67 -0.30 15.44
CA THR A 20 8.70 -0.04 14.37
C THR A 20 9.14 -0.69 13.07
N TRP A 21 10.40 -0.50 12.66
CA TRP A 21 10.97 -1.12 11.46
C TRP A 21 11.09 -2.64 11.58
N ALA A 22 11.25 -3.16 12.80
CA ALA A 22 11.18 -4.59 13.08
C ALA A 22 9.73 -5.13 13.17
N GLY A 23 8.70 -4.29 13.02
CA GLY A 23 7.29 -4.69 13.08
C GLY A 23 6.84 -5.15 14.46
N ARG A 24 7.45 -4.63 15.53
CA ARG A 24 7.16 -5.01 16.93
C ARG A 24 6.29 -4.00 17.68
N VAL A 25 6.27 -2.75 17.23
CA VAL A 25 5.51 -1.66 17.86
C VAL A 25 4.76 -0.89 16.79
N THR A 26 3.59 -0.36 17.13
CA THR A 26 2.77 0.53 16.29
C THR A 26 2.37 1.81 17.04
N ASN A 27 1.89 2.81 16.30
CA ASN A 27 1.32 4.06 16.82
C ASN A 27 -0.14 4.19 16.37
N ASP A 28 -1.00 4.74 17.23
CA ASP A 28 -2.41 5.01 16.91
C ASP A 28 -2.60 6.17 15.90
N THR A 29 -1.55 6.92 15.57
CA THR A 29 -1.57 8.01 14.60
C THR A 29 -0.43 7.92 13.57
N PHE A 30 -0.62 8.61 12.44
CA PHE A 30 0.45 8.84 11.47
C PHE A 30 1.30 10.08 11.80
N ALA A 31 1.13 10.70 12.97
CA ALA A 31 1.86 11.91 13.32
C ALA A 31 3.39 11.70 13.36
N PRO A 32 3.94 10.62 13.97
CA PRO A 32 5.38 10.37 13.98
C PRO A 32 5.99 10.17 12.58
N ILE A 33 5.27 9.52 11.68
CA ILE A 33 5.72 9.33 10.29
C ILE A 33 5.71 10.67 9.55
N ARG A 34 4.67 11.49 9.75
CA ARG A 34 4.61 12.82 9.12
C ARG A 34 5.70 13.75 9.63
N THR A 35 6.04 13.70 10.92
CA THR A 35 7.16 14.49 11.47
C THR A 35 8.50 14.00 10.93
N LEU A 36 8.72 12.68 10.89
CA LEU A 36 9.92 12.07 10.31
C LEU A 36 10.11 12.49 8.84
N LEU A 37 9.05 12.41 8.04
CA LEU A 37 9.10 12.81 6.62
C LEU A 37 9.25 14.32 6.41
N ALA A 38 8.68 15.15 7.30
CA ALA A 38 8.78 16.61 7.24
C ALA A 38 10.16 17.15 7.67
N GLY A 39 10.88 16.41 8.51
CA GLY A 39 12.25 16.75 8.93
C GLY A 39 13.34 16.38 7.92
N GLY A 40 13.03 15.52 6.95
CA GLY A 40 13.97 15.08 5.91
C GLY A 40 14.02 15.99 4.68
N SER A 41 15.12 15.93 3.93
CA SER A 41 15.23 16.54 2.58
C SER A 41 14.40 15.71 1.59
N GLN A 42 13.11 16.02 1.47
CA GLN A 42 12.27 15.45 0.42
C GLN A 42 12.60 16.12 -0.92
N ALA A 43 12.70 15.33 -1.99
CA ALA A 43 12.94 15.84 -3.35
C ALA A 43 11.88 16.86 -3.81
N HIS A 44 10.67 16.79 -3.23
CA HIS A 44 9.62 17.79 -3.43
C HIS A 44 9.18 18.38 -2.10
N LYS A 45 9.65 19.59 -1.81
CA LYS A 45 9.16 20.39 -0.69
C LYS A 45 7.72 20.80 -1.01
N VAL A 46 6.74 20.20 -0.32
CA VAL A 46 5.35 20.63 -0.44
C VAL A 46 5.24 22.02 0.18
N THR A 47 5.22 23.04 -0.67
CA THR A 47 5.00 24.43 -0.24
C THR A 47 3.62 24.50 0.41
N ARG A 48 3.60 24.72 1.73
CA ARG A 48 2.36 24.87 2.48
C ARG A 48 1.63 26.09 1.91
N ARG A 49 0.46 25.86 1.30
CA ARG A 49 -0.35 26.95 0.73
C ARG A 49 -0.66 27.94 1.85
N ALA A 50 -0.32 29.21 1.65
CA ALA A 50 -0.56 30.24 2.65
C ALA A 50 -2.04 30.20 3.06
N PRO A 51 -2.36 30.12 4.37
CA PRO A 51 -3.74 30.20 4.81
C PRO A 51 -4.30 31.53 4.30
N ARG A 52 -5.37 31.48 3.50
CA ARG A 52 -6.09 32.69 3.09
C ARG A 52 -6.65 33.33 4.35
N ALA A 53 -6.00 34.40 4.81
CA ALA A 53 -6.43 35.18 5.94
C ALA A 53 -7.84 35.72 5.63
N ARG A 54 -8.86 35.20 6.33
CA ARG A 54 -10.08 35.98 6.51
C ARG A 54 -9.73 37.07 7.50
N THR A 55 -9.89 38.32 7.09
CA THR A 55 -9.76 39.52 7.90
C THR A 55 -10.83 39.52 9.00
N TYR A 56 -10.60 38.76 10.07
CA TYR A 56 -11.29 38.95 11.33
C TYR A 56 -10.25 39.35 12.36
N ARG A 57 -10.28 40.62 12.77
CA ARG A 57 -9.51 41.14 13.91
C ARG A 57 -10.01 40.40 15.16
N GLY A 58 -9.25 39.41 15.59
CA GLY A 58 -9.44 38.73 16.87
C GLY A 58 -8.08 38.36 17.42
N MET A 59 -7.82 38.77 18.66
CA MET A 59 -6.68 38.48 19.53
C MET A 59 -5.69 37.44 18.96
N SER A 60 -4.47 37.88 18.63
CA SER A 60 -3.36 36.97 18.35
C SER A 60 -2.96 36.27 19.65
N LEU A 61 -3.60 35.14 19.96
CA LEU A 61 -3.08 34.21 20.94
C LEU A 61 -1.69 33.79 20.45
N THR A 62 -0.67 34.06 21.26
CA THR A 62 0.66 33.48 21.10
C THR A 62 0.50 31.97 21.18
N ARG A 63 0.29 31.34 20.04
CA ARG A 63 0.38 29.90 19.91
C ARG A 63 1.84 29.58 20.17
N THR A 64 2.17 29.20 21.40
CA THR A 64 3.40 28.48 21.70
C THR A 64 3.58 27.49 20.56
N ALA A 65 4.69 27.59 19.83
CA ALA A 65 5.02 26.61 18.81
C ALA A 65 4.78 25.23 19.45
N PRO A 66 3.96 24.35 18.84
CA PRO A 66 3.72 23.05 19.43
C PRO A 66 5.11 22.46 19.66
N ARG A 67 5.48 22.26 20.94
CA ARG A 67 6.69 21.53 21.30
C ARG A 67 6.65 20.29 20.40
N PRO A 68 7.65 20.05 19.55
CA PRO A 68 7.61 18.89 18.67
C PRO A 68 7.57 17.69 19.60
N THR A 69 6.38 17.11 19.80
CA THR A 69 6.25 15.78 20.35
C THR A 69 6.76 14.90 19.25
N SER A 70 8.09 14.73 19.22
CA SER A 70 8.85 13.97 18.21
C SER A 70 8.20 12.62 17.91
N LEU A 71 7.46 12.07 18.88
CA LEU A 71 6.75 10.80 18.84
C LEU A 71 5.29 10.88 19.33
N GLY A 72 4.54 11.91 18.96
CA GLY A 72 3.12 12.05 19.35
C GLY A 72 2.28 10.78 19.10
N GLY A 73 1.18 10.64 19.83
CA GLY A 73 0.31 9.44 19.79
C GLY A 73 0.66 8.40 20.86
N ARG A 74 -0.09 7.30 20.87
CA ARG A 74 0.08 6.14 21.77
C ARG A 74 0.82 5.04 21.04
N TRP A 75 1.95 4.64 21.62
CA TRP A 75 2.75 3.50 21.16
C TRP A 75 2.25 2.22 21.85
N SER A 76 2.15 1.14 21.09
CA SER A 76 1.70 -0.16 21.60
C SER A 76 2.44 -1.30 20.92
N LEU A 77 2.65 -2.40 21.65
CA LEU A 77 3.24 -3.61 21.10
C LEU A 77 2.28 -4.26 20.10
N LEU A 78 2.82 -4.68 18.96
CA LEU A 78 2.10 -5.52 18.02
C LEU A 78 2.05 -6.96 18.56
N PRO A 79 1.00 -7.73 18.20
CA PRO A 79 0.97 -9.16 18.47
C PRO A 79 2.21 -9.87 17.92
N ALA A 80 2.58 -10.99 18.54
CA ALA A 80 3.65 -11.81 18.01
C ALA A 80 3.34 -12.23 16.57
N ALA A 81 4.35 -12.13 15.69
CA ALA A 81 4.21 -12.55 14.31
C ALA A 81 3.89 -14.05 14.23
N GLU A 82 2.91 -14.40 13.39
CA GLU A 82 2.60 -15.81 13.09
C GLU A 82 3.84 -16.50 12.52
N THR A 83 4.21 -17.64 13.11
CA THR A 83 5.41 -18.40 12.72
C THR A 83 5.10 -19.52 11.75
N ASP A 84 3.85 -19.98 11.69
CA ASP A 84 3.46 -21.04 10.76
C ASP A 84 3.46 -20.52 9.31
N PRO A 85 4.35 -21.03 8.44
CA PRO A 85 4.42 -20.60 7.05
C PRO A 85 3.15 -20.94 6.25
N ALA A 86 2.42 -22.00 6.61
CA ALA A 86 1.19 -22.39 5.93
C ALA A 86 0.08 -21.37 6.21
N ARG A 87 -0.17 -21.03 7.49
CA ARG A 87 -1.12 -19.98 7.88
C ARG A 87 -0.79 -18.64 7.24
N ARG A 88 0.48 -18.25 7.23
CA ARG A 88 0.92 -17.02 6.56
C ARG A 88 0.62 -17.04 5.07
N ALA A 89 0.88 -18.15 4.39
CA ALA A 89 0.61 -18.27 2.96
C ALA A 89 -0.89 -18.19 2.66
N THR A 90 -1.74 -18.82 3.48
CA THR A 90 -3.20 -18.74 3.41
C THR A 90 -3.69 -17.29 3.57
N VAL A 91 -3.25 -16.58 4.62
CA VAL A 91 -3.64 -15.18 4.83
C VAL A 91 -3.13 -14.29 3.70
N THR A 92 -1.91 -14.52 3.23
CA THR A 92 -1.34 -13.75 2.11
C THR A 92 -2.15 -13.95 0.82
N ALA A 93 -2.57 -15.18 0.52
CA ALA A 93 -3.42 -15.45 -0.63
C ALA A 93 -4.78 -14.73 -0.54
N GLY A 94 -5.40 -14.70 0.65
CA GLY A 94 -6.60 -13.90 0.89
C GLY A 94 -6.38 -12.41 0.65
N LEU A 95 -5.31 -11.84 1.22
CA LEU A 95 -4.97 -10.43 1.02
C LEU A 95 -4.71 -10.07 -0.44
N LEU A 96 -4.13 -10.98 -1.23
CA LEU A 96 -3.94 -10.79 -2.66
C LEU A 96 -5.28 -10.72 -3.41
N LEU A 97 -6.23 -11.61 -3.06
CA LEU A 97 -7.58 -11.58 -3.63
C LEU A 97 -8.30 -10.28 -3.29
N ASP A 98 -8.23 -9.84 -2.04
CA ASP A 98 -8.87 -8.59 -1.60
C ASP A 98 -8.24 -7.35 -2.26
N ARG A 99 -6.90 -7.35 -2.40
CA ARG A 99 -6.15 -6.21 -2.93
C ARG A 99 -6.30 -6.07 -4.45
N TYR A 100 -6.19 -7.16 -5.20
CA TYR A 100 -6.14 -7.12 -6.66
C TYR A 100 -7.47 -7.47 -7.33
N GLY A 101 -8.39 -8.13 -6.62
CA GLY A 101 -9.61 -8.71 -7.18
C GLY A 101 -9.34 -9.95 -8.04
N VAL A 102 -8.44 -9.83 -9.02
CA VAL A 102 -7.95 -10.91 -9.87
C VAL A 102 -6.45 -11.10 -9.66
N VAL A 103 -6.09 -12.22 -9.04
CA VAL A 103 -4.70 -12.58 -8.76
C VAL A 103 -4.09 -13.29 -9.95
N THR A 104 -2.97 -12.75 -10.43
CA THR A 104 -2.18 -13.30 -11.54
C THR A 104 -0.72 -13.44 -11.12
N ARG A 105 0.10 -14.10 -11.95
CA ARG A 105 1.56 -14.19 -11.73
C ARG A 105 2.21 -12.82 -11.51
N GLY A 106 1.85 -11.83 -12.32
CA GLY A 106 2.42 -10.48 -12.23
C GLY A 106 2.09 -9.78 -10.91
N ALA A 107 0.86 -9.92 -10.42
CA ALA A 107 0.45 -9.37 -9.12
C ALA A 107 1.27 -9.98 -7.96
N VAL A 108 1.46 -11.31 -7.96
CA VAL A 108 2.25 -12.00 -6.93
C VAL A 108 3.73 -11.60 -6.97
N GLN A 109 4.28 -11.42 -8.17
CA GLN A 109 5.67 -10.97 -8.35
C GLN A 109 5.87 -9.53 -7.90
N ALA A 110 4.91 -8.65 -8.20
CA ALA A 110 4.97 -7.24 -7.80
C ALA A 110 4.96 -7.06 -6.27
N GLU A 111 4.25 -7.93 -5.55
CA GLU A 111 4.22 -7.95 -4.08
C GLU A 111 5.46 -8.60 -3.44
N GLY A 112 6.31 -9.28 -4.22
CA GLY A 112 7.49 -9.96 -3.69
C GLY A 112 7.16 -11.07 -2.67
N VAL A 113 6.03 -11.76 -2.86
CA VAL A 113 5.55 -12.78 -1.91
C VAL A 113 6.58 -13.91 -1.77
N PRO A 114 6.95 -14.31 -0.54
CA PRO A 114 7.84 -15.45 -0.31
C PRO A 114 7.35 -16.73 -1.01
N GLY A 115 8.27 -17.47 -1.62
CA GLY A 115 7.96 -18.67 -2.43
C GLY A 115 7.30 -18.38 -3.78
N GLY A 116 7.05 -17.11 -4.09
CA GLY A 116 6.59 -16.64 -5.39
C GLY A 116 5.26 -17.25 -5.85
N PHE A 117 5.05 -17.22 -7.17
CA PHE A 117 3.78 -17.66 -7.75
C PHE A 117 3.51 -19.15 -7.55
N ALA A 118 4.54 -20.01 -7.49
CA ALA A 118 4.33 -21.45 -7.32
C ALA A 118 3.71 -21.80 -5.95
N GLN A 119 4.12 -21.11 -4.88
CA GLN A 119 3.51 -21.28 -3.56
C GLN A 119 2.11 -20.67 -3.53
N ALA A 120 1.95 -19.44 -4.02
CA ALA A 120 0.65 -18.78 -4.06
C ALA A 120 -0.38 -19.59 -4.87
N TYR A 121 0.04 -20.16 -6.00
CA TYR A 121 -0.80 -21.01 -6.84
C TYR A 121 -1.32 -22.24 -6.09
N ARG A 122 -0.47 -22.94 -5.33
CA ARG A 122 -0.91 -24.13 -4.55
C ARG A 122 -1.97 -23.76 -3.51
N VAL A 123 -1.79 -22.64 -2.82
CA VAL A 123 -2.75 -22.15 -1.82
C VAL A 123 -4.05 -21.72 -2.48
N LEU A 124 -3.97 -20.96 -3.59
CA LEU A 124 -5.14 -20.50 -4.34
C LEU A 124 -5.90 -21.66 -5.01
N ALA A 125 -5.23 -22.73 -5.42
CA ALA A 125 -5.88 -23.95 -5.88
C ALA A 125 -6.68 -24.61 -4.75
N GLY A 126 -6.10 -24.70 -3.54
CA GLY A 126 -6.85 -25.17 -2.36
C GLY A 126 -8.03 -24.26 -2.01
N PHE A 127 -7.91 -22.94 -2.20
CA PHE A 127 -9.03 -22.00 -2.04
C PHE A 127 -10.13 -22.23 -3.06
N GLU A 128 -9.77 -22.64 -4.28
CA GLU A 128 -10.74 -22.98 -5.32
C GLU A 128 -11.49 -24.28 -4.99
N GLU A 129 -10.79 -25.32 -4.55
CA GLU A 129 -11.39 -26.56 -4.07
C GLU A 129 -12.34 -26.31 -2.88
N ALA A 130 -11.98 -25.39 -1.97
CA ALA A 130 -12.82 -24.97 -0.85
C ALA A 130 -13.94 -23.98 -1.24
N GLY A 131 -14.01 -23.54 -2.50
CA GLY A 131 -15.04 -22.63 -3.01
C GLY A 131 -14.84 -21.15 -2.66
N HIS A 132 -13.69 -20.75 -2.10
CA HIS A 132 -13.38 -19.36 -1.76
C HIS A 132 -13.05 -18.50 -2.99
N CYS A 133 -12.47 -19.10 -4.02
CA CYS A 133 -12.20 -18.42 -5.29
C CYS A 133 -12.50 -19.32 -6.49
N ARG A 134 -12.48 -18.74 -7.68
CA ARG A 134 -12.58 -19.45 -8.96
C ARG A 134 -11.30 -19.25 -9.73
N ARG A 135 -10.77 -20.34 -10.28
CA ARG A 135 -9.68 -20.31 -11.25
C ARG A 135 -10.26 -20.28 -12.66
N GLY A 136 -9.82 -19.35 -13.49
CA GLY A 136 -10.30 -19.26 -14.87
C GLY A 136 -9.65 -18.13 -15.65
N TYR A 137 -9.99 -18.04 -16.93
CA TYR A 137 -9.56 -16.93 -17.78
C TYR A 137 -10.63 -15.85 -17.78
N VAL A 138 -10.42 -14.79 -16.99
CA VAL A 138 -11.43 -13.75 -16.77
C VAL A 138 -11.08 -12.47 -17.53
N ILE A 139 -9.79 -12.14 -17.60
CA ILE A 139 -9.29 -10.93 -18.27
C ILE A 139 -8.38 -11.33 -19.43
N GLU A 140 -8.66 -10.76 -20.61
CA GLU A 140 -7.84 -10.98 -21.79
C GLU A 140 -6.42 -10.40 -21.61
N LYS A 141 -5.41 -11.03 -22.24
CA LYS A 141 -4.00 -10.57 -22.25
C LYS A 141 -3.29 -10.64 -20.91
N LEU A 142 -4.01 -10.98 -19.84
CA LEU A 142 -3.40 -11.45 -18.59
C LEU A 142 -3.09 -12.94 -18.68
N GLY A 143 -2.04 -13.37 -17.97
CA GLY A 143 -1.54 -14.75 -18.02
C GLY A 143 -2.62 -15.81 -17.76
N ALA A 144 -2.36 -17.05 -18.18
CA ALA A 144 -3.37 -18.12 -18.22
C ALA A 144 -3.94 -18.51 -16.84
N ALA A 145 -3.14 -18.41 -15.76
CA ALA A 145 -3.59 -18.71 -14.41
C ALA A 145 -4.08 -17.44 -13.70
N GLN A 146 -5.39 -17.29 -13.58
CA GLN A 146 -6.04 -16.20 -12.85
C GLN A 146 -6.99 -16.77 -11.80
N PHE A 147 -6.97 -16.17 -10.61
CA PHE A 147 -7.84 -16.52 -9.50
C PHE A 147 -8.61 -15.28 -9.04
N ALA A 148 -9.90 -15.42 -8.83
CA ALA A 148 -10.74 -14.33 -8.35
C ALA A 148 -11.84 -14.87 -7.44
N ALA A 149 -12.26 -14.09 -6.44
CA ALA A 149 -13.45 -14.41 -5.66
C ALA A 149 -14.69 -14.40 -6.57
N SER A 150 -15.70 -15.22 -6.26
CA SER A 150 -16.93 -15.31 -7.07
C SER A 150 -17.59 -13.93 -7.25
N ALA A 151 -17.67 -13.14 -6.18
CA ALA A 151 -18.21 -11.77 -6.23
C ALA A 151 -17.43 -10.85 -7.20
N THR A 152 -16.11 -11.02 -7.31
CA THR A 152 -15.28 -10.28 -8.27
C THR A 152 -15.58 -10.72 -9.70
N VAL A 153 -15.73 -12.04 -9.94
CA VAL A 153 -16.10 -12.56 -11.27
C VAL A 153 -17.48 -12.04 -11.68
N ASP A 154 -18.45 -12.05 -10.78
CA ASP A 154 -19.80 -11.55 -11.05
C ASP A 154 -19.80 -10.05 -11.33
N ARG A 155 -19.00 -9.28 -10.60
CA ARG A 155 -18.77 -7.86 -10.91
C ARG A 155 -18.12 -7.68 -12.28
N LEU A 156 -17.14 -8.49 -12.66
CA LEU A 156 -16.50 -8.38 -13.97
C LEU A 156 -17.47 -8.69 -15.13
N ARG A 157 -18.43 -9.60 -14.92
CA ARG A 157 -19.49 -9.88 -15.89
C ARG A 157 -20.37 -8.67 -16.20
N THR A 158 -20.55 -7.73 -15.25
CA THR A 158 -21.32 -6.51 -15.53
C THR A 158 -20.61 -5.57 -16.51
N PHE A 159 -19.30 -5.76 -16.73
CA PHE A 159 -18.52 -5.02 -17.71
C PHE A 159 -18.36 -5.78 -19.04
N ALA A 160 -18.78 -7.06 -19.11
CA ALA A 160 -18.67 -7.84 -20.33
C ALA A 160 -19.65 -7.32 -21.39
N GLY A 161 -19.14 -7.05 -22.60
CA GLY A 161 -19.96 -6.57 -23.71
C GLY A 161 -20.33 -5.08 -23.66
N LEU A 162 -19.88 -4.34 -22.63
CA LEU A 162 -19.90 -2.88 -22.71
C LEU A 162 -18.85 -2.45 -23.74
N ALA A 163 -19.29 -1.81 -24.81
CA ALA A 163 -18.39 -0.94 -25.56
C ALA A 163 -17.88 0.11 -24.58
N ASP A 164 -16.58 0.36 -24.52
CA ASP A 164 -15.98 1.38 -23.66
C ASP A 164 -16.09 2.73 -24.40
N PRO A 165 -17.20 3.48 -24.25
CA PRO A 165 -17.47 4.61 -25.11
C PRO A 165 -16.80 5.84 -24.49
N PRO A 166 -16.03 6.63 -25.27
CA PRO A 166 -15.48 7.88 -24.76
C PRO A 166 -16.61 8.86 -24.34
N PRO A 167 -16.36 9.72 -23.32
CA PRO A 167 -15.05 10.15 -22.87
C PRO A 167 -14.57 9.45 -21.58
N ARG A 168 -13.35 8.90 -21.63
CA ARG A 168 -12.67 8.39 -20.44
C ARG A 168 -12.19 9.58 -19.60
N THR A 169 -12.63 9.69 -18.36
CA THR A 169 -12.05 10.64 -17.40
C THR A 169 -10.65 10.14 -17.01
N ALA A 170 -9.61 10.94 -17.27
CA ALA A 170 -8.27 10.62 -16.81
C ALA A 170 -8.18 10.79 -15.28
N ILE A 171 -7.73 9.76 -14.58
CA ILE A 171 -7.50 9.76 -13.14
C ILE A 171 -6.02 9.51 -12.93
N THR A 172 -5.34 10.40 -12.19
CA THR A 172 -3.94 10.21 -11.81
C THR A 172 -3.83 9.29 -10.61
N LEU A 173 -3.00 8.25 -10.72
CA LEU A 173 -2.71 7.29 -9.65
C LEU A 173 -1.21 7.30 -9.33
N ALA A 174 -0.85 6.87 -8.12
CA ALA A 174 0.55 6.56 -7.84
C ALA A 174 0.98 5.36 -8.70
N SER A 175 2.21 5.36 -9.22
CA SER A 175 2.70 4.23 -10.01
C SER A 175 2.81 2.95 -9.19
N THR A 176 2.88 3.06 -7.87
CA THR A 176 2.88 1.94 -6.92
C THR A 176 1.49 1.51 -6.45
N ASP A 177 0.42 2.23 -6.82
CA ASP A 177 -0.94 1.92 -6.37
C ASP A 177 -1.41 0.53 -6.86
N PRO A 178 -2.00 -0.32 -6.01
CA PRO A 178 -2.54 -1.62 -6.43
C PRO A 178 -3.64 -1.52 -7.50
N ALA A 179 -4.40 -0.42 -7.54
CA ALA A 179 -5.42 -0.18 -8.54
C ALA A 179 -4.85 0.09 -9.94
N ASN A 180 -3.55 0.44 -10.04
CA ASN A 180 -2.87 0.57 -11.31
C ASN A 180 -2.29 -0.80 -11.76
N PRO A 181 -2.86 -1.46 -12.79
CA PRO A 181 -2.37 -2.75 -13.26
C PRO A 181 -1.08 -2.64 -14.07
N TYR A 182 -0.75 -1.45 -14.59
CA TYR A 182 0.38 -1.24 -15.47
C TYR A 182 1.72 -1.24 -14.70
N GLY A 183 2.73 -1.84 -15.32
CA GLY A 183 4.03 -2.08 -14.71
C GLY A 183 4.03 -3.18 -13.64
N ALA A 184 2.90 -3.86 -13.41
CA ALA A 184 2.77 -4.99 -12.49
C ALA A 184 2.18 -6.22 -13.19
N ALA A 185 0.87 -6.22 -13.45
CA ALA A 185 0.19 -7.30 -14.15
C ALA A 185 0.16 -7.08 -15.67
N LEU A 186 0.10 -5.82 -16.11
CA LEU A 186 0.10 -5.41 -17.51
C LEU A 186 1.36 -4.64 -17.87
N SER A 187 1.86 -4.83 -19.09
CA SER A 187 2.88 -3.97 -19.67
C SER A 187 2.34 -2.56 -19.86
N TRP A 188 3.18 -1.55 -19.65
CA TRP A 188 2.83 -0.17 -19.96
C TRP A 188 2.40 -0.02 -21.42
N PRO A 189 1.34 0.76 -21.71
CA PRO A 189 0.92 1.00 -23.08
C PRO A 189 2.04 1.68 -23.87
N GLY A 190 2.23 1.23 -25.12
CA GLY A 190 3.12 1.87 -26.07
C GLY A 190 2.66 3.30 -26.39
N LEU A 191 3.59 4.24 -26.44
CA LEU A 191 3.33 5.60 -26.90
C LEU A 191 4.41 5.91 -27.94
N GLU A 192 4.00 6.36 -29.13
CA GLU A 192 4.93 6.73 -30.19
C GLU A 192 5.84 7.86 -29.71
N GLY A 193 7.15 7.77 -30.04
CA GLY A 193 8.14 8.74 -29.62
C GLY A 193 8.55 8.70 -28.13
N VAL A 194 7.96 7.82 -27.32
CA VAL A 194 8.30 7.70 -25.89
C VAL A 194 8.92 6.33 -25.58
N SER A 195 10.23 6.31 -25.32
CA SER A 195 10.98 5.11 -24.93
C SER A 195 10.93 4.83 -23.42
N HIS A 196 10.85 5.87 -22.60
CA HIS A 196 10.86 5.74 -21.14
C HIS A 196 9.50 5.29 -20.61
N ARG A 197 9.49 4.21 -19.82
CA ARG A 197 8.31 3.73 -19.11
C ARG A 197 8.33 4.17 -17.65
N PRO A 198 7.19 4.50 -17.03
CA PRO A 198 7.14 4.79 -15.60
C PRO A 198 7.63 3.59 -14.79
N GLY A 199 8.55 3.83 -13.85
CA GLY A 199 8.91 2.83 -12.85
C GLY A 199 7.88 2.78 -11.73
N ARG A 200 7.57 1.58 -11.21
CA ARG A 200 6.81 1.43 -9.96
C ARG A 200 7.71 1.75 -8.76
N LYS A 201 7.84 3.04 -8.45
CA LYS A 201 8.68 3.55 -7.37
C LYS A 201 7.99 4.69 -6.63
N ALA A 202 8.35 4.89 -5.37
CA ALA A 202 7.83 6.00 -4.57
C ALA A 202 8.02 7.34 -5.30
N GLY A 203 6.97 8.17 -5.29
CA GLY A 203 6.93 9.46 -5.99
C GLY A 203 6.57 9.39 -7.48
N GLY A 204 6.43 8.20 -8.07
CA GLY A 204 5.92 8.05 -9.44
C GLY A 204 4.40 8.27 -9.49
N LEU A 205 3.94 9.04 -10.48
CA LEU A 205 2.52 9.29 -10.76
C LEU A 205 2.26 8.94 -12.23
N VAL A 206 1.09 8.36 -12.53
CA VAL A 206 0.64 7.97 -13.87
C VAL A 206 -0.82 8.33 -14.10
#